data_AF-A0A944ETS7-F1
#
_entry.id   AF-A0A944ETS7-F1
#
_cell.length_a   1.000
_cell.length_b   1.000
_cell.length_c   1.000
_cell.angle_alpha   90.00
_cell.angle_beta   90.00
_cell.angle_gamma   90.00
#
_symmetry.space_group_name_H-M   'P 1'
#
loop_
_entity.id
_entity.type
_entity.pdbx_description
1 polymer ?
#
loop_
_entity_poly.entity_id
_entity_poly.type
_entity_poly.pdbx_seq_one_letter_code
_entity_poly.pdbx_strand_id
1 'polypeptide(L)'
;MLAVDVRQSLRNGQTVAEGAARWWRFSTQTVGKHGDFLLAFVDGGVCVGAFRIVSSQPDVTAGGKYAFDLAPAARFQWALGHRLPLPPGRNPARILTGRHLREFLDAAPHRTSVPDND
;
A
#
# COMPACT_ATOMS: atom_id res chain seq x y z
N MET A 1 -2.35 7.02 -3.37
CA MET A 1 -2.21 5.64 -2.85
C MET A 1 -1.19 5.64 -1.72
N LEU A 2 -1.46 4.91 -0.65
CA LEU A 2 -0.55 4.80 0.50
C LEU A 2 0.37 3.58 0.33
N ALA A 3 1.58 3.65 0.90
CA ALA A 3 2.48 2.51 0.97
C ALA A 3 3.15 2.45 2.35
N VAL A 4 3.28 1.26 2.93
CA VAL A 4 3.78 1.07 4.31
C VAL A 4 4.79 -0.06 4.42
N ASP A 5 5.86 0.18 5.18
CA ASP A 5 6.96 -0.76 5.44
C ASP A 5 6.61 -1.72 6.59
N VAL A 6 6.15 -2.92 6.28
CA VAL A 6 5.66 -3.90 7.28
C VAL A 6 6.76 -4.78 7.85
N ARG A 7 8.04 -4.56 7.50
CA ARG A 7 9.16 -5.42 7.92
C ARG A 7 9.26 -5.61 9.44
N GLN A 8 8.93 -4.58 10.22
CA GLN A 8 8.99 -4.67 11.68
C GLN A 8 7.85 -5.54 12.22
N SER A 9 6.64 -5.40 11.68
CA SER A 9 5.49 -6.24 12.03
C SER A 9 5.75 -7.71 11.75
N LEU A 10 6.32 -8.02 10.58
CA LEU A 10 6.67 -9.41 10.23
C LEU A 10 7.73 -9.99 11.17
N ARG A 11 8.75 -9.20 11.55
CA ARG A 11 9.74 -9.62 12.56
C ARG A 11 9.14 -9.89 13.93
N ASN A 12 8.00 -9.27 14.24
CA ASN A 12 7.25 -9.49 15.47
C ASN A 12 6.22 -10.63 15.34
N GLY A 13 6.25 -11.41 14.25
CA GLY A 13 5.35 -12.54 14.01
C GLY A 13 3.96 -12.17 13.52
N GLN A 14 3.72 -10.91 13.16
CA GLN A 14 2.43 -10.47 12.61
C GLN A 14 2.31 -10.84 11.14
N THR A 15 1.08 -10.98 10.64
CA THR A 15 0.83 -11.11 9.20
C THR A 15 1.01 -9.79 8.46
N VAL A 16 1.16 -9.84 7.13
CA VAL A 16 1.26 -8.63 6.28
C VAL A 16 0.04 -7.73 6.47
N ALA A 17 -1.16 -8.31 6.51
CA ALA A 17 -2.41 -7.57 6.69
C ALA A 17 -2.46 -6.89 8.06
N GLU A 18 -2.09 -7.61 9.13
CA GLU A 18 -2.05 -7.03 10.48
C GLU A 18 -1.03 -5.91 10.65
N GLY A 19 0.13 -6.01 9.99
CA GLY A 19 1.12 -4.94 9.97
C GLY A 19 0.59 -3.73 9.19
N ALA A 20 0.03 -3.97 8.01
CA ALA A 20 -0.52 -2.94 7.14
C ALA A 20 -1.73 -2.20 7.76
N ALA A 21 -2.51 -2.87 8.61
CA ALA A 21 -3.78 -2.35 9.12
C ALA A 21 -3.65 -1.31 10.24
N ARG A 22 -2.52 -1.14 10.92
CA ARG A 22 -2.50 -0.31 12.14
C ARG A 22 -1.24 0.49 12.40
N TRP A 23 -1.45 1.58 13.12
CA TRP A 23 -0.43 2.43 13.72
C TRP A 23 0.47 3.16 12.72
N TRP A 24 -0.09 3.56 11.59
CA TRP A 24 0.61 4.36 10.59
C TRP A 24 0.41 5.86 10.81
N ARG A 25 1.49 6.61 10.68
CA ARG A 25 1.46 8.06 10.87
C ARG A 25 1.23 8.75 9.53
N PHE A 26 -0.02 9.08 9.24
CA PHE A 26 -0.43 9.89 8.10
C PHE A 26 -1.20 11.12 8.57
N SER A 27 -1.07 12.23 7.86
CA SER A 27 -1.93 13.41 8.10
C SER A 27 -3.36 13.10 7.62
N THR A 28 -4.38 13.67 8.27
CA THR A 28 -5.79 13.51 7.87
C THR A 28 -6.03 13.89 6.41
N GLN A 29 -5.39 14.96 5.93
CA GLN A 29 -5.46 15.37 4.53
C GLN A 29 -4.89 14.30 3.58
N THR A 30 -3.81 13.61 3.97
CA THR A 30 -3.19 12.54 3.19
C THR A 30 -4.12 11.34 3.09
N VAL A 31 -4.73 10.94 4.21
CA VAL A 31 -5.69 9.83 4.23
C VAL A 31 -6.90 10.16 3.34
N GLY A 32 -7.46 11.37 3.47
CA GLY A 32 -8.59 11.78 2.64
C GLY A 32 -8.30 11.89 1.13
N LYS A 33 -7.06 12.20 0.74
CA LYS A 33 -6.69 12.35 -0.69
C LYS A 33 -6.15 11.08 -1.35
N HIS A 34 -5.62 10.15 -0.56
CA HIS A 34 -4.81 9.03 -1.08
C HIS A 34 -5.15 7.67 -0.47
N GLY A 35 -6.06 7.64 0.51
CA GLY A 35 -6.43 6.51 1.33
C GLY A 35 -7.46 5.57 0.69
N ASP A 36 -7.46 5.42 -0.63
CA ASP A 36 -8.31 4.42 -1.30
C ASP A 36 -7.64 3.03 -1.31
N PHE A 37 -6.31 3.01 -1.41
CA PHE A 37 -5.51 1.79 -1.54
C PHE A 37 -4.20 1.91 -0.77
N LEU A 38 -3.77 0.78 -0.23
CA LEU A 38 -2.56 0.63 0.56
C LEU A 38 -1.73 -0.53 0.03
N LEU A 39 -0.45 -0.27 -0.24
CA LEU A 39 0.54 -1.28 -0.59
C LEU A 39 1.46 -1.54 0.60
N ALA A 40 1.58 -2.79 1.05
CA ALA A 40 2.56 -3.19 2.03
C ALA A 40 3.86 -3.57 1.31
N PHE A 41 5.00 -3.15 1.85
CA PHE A 41 6.31 -3.47 1.30
C PHE A 41 7.33 -3.83 2.38
N VAL A 42 8.43 -4.46 1.96
CA VAL A 42 9.61 -4.81 2.76
C VAL A 42 10.89 -4.52 1.98
N ASP A 43 12.06 -4.73 2.61
CA ASP A 43 13.39 -4.80 1.97
C ASP A 43 13.66 -3.74 0.89
N GLY A 44 13.41 -2.47 1.23
CA GLY A 44 13.72 -1.35 0.34
C GLY A 44 12.76 -1.20 -0.86
N GLY A 45 11.57 -1.80 -0.76
CA GLY A 45 10.42 -1.50 -1.63
C GLY A 45 9.74 -2.67 -2.31
N VAL A 46 10.06 -3.92 -1.96
CA VAL A 46 9.37 -5.10 -2.52
C VAL A 46 7.96 -5.16 -1.96
N CYS A 47 6.94 -5.17 -2.84
CA CYS A 47 5.56 -5.27 -2.43
C CYS A 47 5.23 -6.69 -1.94
N VAL A 48 4.63 -6.79 -0.77
CA VAL A 48 4.22 -8.05 -0.13
C VAL A 48 2.74 -8.09 0.21
N GLY A 49 2.02 -6.99 0.00
CA GLY A 49 0.58 -6.93 0.19
C GLY A 49 -0.05 -5.78 -0.59
N ALA A 50 -1.26 -5.99 -1.10
CA ALA A 50 -2.01 -5.00 -1.83
C ALA A 50 -3.46 -4.99 -1.36
N PHE A 51 -3.87 -3.85 -0.80
CA PHE A 51 -5.13 -3.73 -0.08
C PHE A 51 -5.93 -2.52 -0.56
N ARG A 52 -7.25 -2.68 -0.54
CA ARG A 52 -8.22 -1.61 -0.59
C ARG A 52 -8.47 -1.18 0.85
N ILE A 53 -8.44 0.12 1.10
CA ILE A 53 -8.85 0.67 2.39
C ILE A 53 -10.37 0.79 2.35
N VAL A 54 -11.05 0.06 3.24
CA VAL A 54 -12.50 0.09 3.39
C VAL A 54 -12.90 1.20 4.35
N SER A 55 -12.13 1.36 5.43
CA SER A 55 -12.31 2.42 6.42
C SER A 55 -10.97 2.83 7.01
N SER A 56 -10.89 4.06 7.49
CA SER A 56 -9.70 4.59 8.16
C SER A 56 -10.14 5.35 9.41
N GLN A 57 -9.62 4.96 10.57
CA GLN A 57 -9.93 5.62 11.84
C GLN A 57 -8.63 6.09 12.52
N PRO A 58 -8.57 7.35 12.98
CA PRO A 58 -7.47 7.79 13.82
C PRO A 58 -7.63 7.15 15.21
N ASP A 59 -6.59 6.46 15.66
CA ASP A 59 -6.49 5.93 17.01
C ASP A 59 -5.89 6.99 17.93
N VAL A 60 -6.76 7.59 18.76
CA VAL A 60 -6.38 8.64 19.71
C VAL A 60 -5.43 8.09 20.78
N THR A 61 -5.59 6.83 21.17
CA THR A 61 -4.75 6.17 22.19
C THR A 61 -3.35 5.85 21.66
N ALA A 62 -3.21 5.69 20.34
CA ALA A 62 -1.93 5.51 19.65
C ALA A 62 -1.27 6.82 19.20
N GLY A 63 -1.68 7.97 19.75
CA GLY A 63 -1.10 9.28 19.43
C GLY A 63 -1.49 9.80 18.04
N GLY A 64 -2.71 9.51 17.60
CA GLY A 64 -3.27 9.98 16.32
C GLY A 64 -2.78 9.20 15.10
N LYS A 65 -2.27 7.98 15.31
CA LYS A 65 -1.93 7.07 14.20
C LYS A 65 -3.20 6.46 13.63
N TYR A 66 -3.20 6.15 12.35
CA TYR A 66 -4.35 5.55 11.68
C TYR A 66 -4.35 4.03 11.81
N ALA A 67 -5.54 3.50 12.06
CA ALA A 67 -5.93 2.13 11.77
C ALA A 67 -6.76 2.09 10.49
N PHE A 68 -6.55 1.07 9.66
CA PHE A 68 -7.20 0.85 8.39
C PHE A 68 -7.91 -0.50 8.44
N ASP A 69 -9.17 -0.51 8.03
CA ASP A 69 -9.86 -1.73 7.65
C ASP A 69 -9.45 -2.07 6.21
N LEU A 70 -8.88 -3.26 6.01
CA LEU A 70 -8.22 -3.65 4.77
C LEU A 70 -8.93 -4.85 4.13
N ALA A 71 -9.30 -4.70 2.86
CA ALA A 71 -9.73 -5.80 2.01
C ALA A 71 -8.68 -6.07 0.92
N PRO A 72 -8.55 -7.30 0.41
CA PRO A 72 -7.63 -7.58 -0.69
C PRO A 72 -7.96 -6.74 -1.94
N ALA A 73 -6.95 -6.09 -2.53
CA ALA A 73 -7.11 -5.36 -3.79
C ALA A 73 -6.72 -6.24 -4.98
N ALA A 74 -7.69 -6.98 -5.53
CA ALA A 74 -7.47 -7.89 -6.68
C ALA A 74 -6.73 -7.21 -7.85
N ARG A 75 -7.08 -5.94 -8.15
CA ARG A 75 -6.48 -5.15 -9.24
C ARG A 75 -4.97 -4.88 -9.09
N PHE A 76 -4.40 -5.09 -7.91
CA PHE A 76 -2.99 -4.83 -7.60
C PHE A 76 -2.25 -6.10 -7.12
N GLN A 77 -2.88 -7.28 -7.23
CA GLN A 77 -2.22 -8.54 -6.89
C GLN A 77 -0.99 -8.81 -7.78
N TRP A 78 -0.99 -8.30 -9.01
CA TRP A 78 0.17 -8.38 -9.91
C TRP A 78 1.42 -7.69 -9.34
N ALA A 79 1.27 -6.74 -8.40
CA ALA A 79 2.41 -6.02 -7.83
C ALA A 79 3.16 -6.83 -6.77
N LEU A 80 2.58 -7.91 -6.26
CA LEU A 80 3.21 -8.72 -5.22
C LEU A 80 4.51 -9.35 -5.74
N GLY A 81 5.59 -9.24 -4.96
CA GLY A 81 6.93 -9.64 -5.35
C GLY A 81 7.69 -8.62 -6.21
N HIS A 82 7.03 -7.57 -6.70
CA HIS A 82 7.66 -6.52 -7.50
C HIS A 82 8.12 -5.34 -6.65
N ARG A 83 9.19 -4.67 -7.10
CA ARG A 83 9.70 -3.46 -6.45
C ARG A 83 8.81 -2.26 -6.78
N LEU A 84 8.28 -1.61 -5.75
CA LEU A 84 7.51 -0.39 -5.86
C LEU A 84 8.41 0.80 -6.22
N PRO A 85 7.97 1.71 -7.10
CA PRO A 85 8.65 2.97 -7.37
C PRO A 85 8.44 3.95 -6.19
N LEU A 86 8.99 3.63 -5.03
CA LEU A 86 8.83 4.46 -3.83
C LEU A 86 9.71 5.72 -3.94
N PRO A 87 9.21 6.88 -3.49
CA PRO A 87 10.06 8.06 -3.37
C PRO A 87 11.19 7.81 -2.36
N PRO A 88 12.38 8.40 -2.60
CA PRO A 88 13.54 8.21 -1.73
C PRO A 88 13.25 8.70 -0.31
N GLY A 89 13.83 8.02 0.68
CA GLY A 89 13.74 8.40 2.09
C GLY A 89 13.69 7.22 3.04
N ARG A 90 13.67 7.51 4.35
CA ARG A 90 13.63 6.51 5.43
C ARG A 90 12.29 6.34 6.15
N ASN A 91 11.31 7.19 5.88
CA ASN A 91 10.01 7.11 6.56
C ASN A 91 9.28 5.79 6.18
N PRO A 92 8.81 4.98 7.14
CA PRO A 92 8.15 3.70 6.84
C PRO A 92 6.77 3.88 6.18
N ALA A 93 6.15 5.05 6.30
CA ALA A 93 4.92 5.42 5.61
C ALA A 93 5.23 6.32 4.40
N ARG A 94 4.74 5.93 3.23
CA ARG A 94 4.99 6.56 1.92
C ARG A 94 3.67 6.87 1.23
N ILE A 95 3.73 7.85 0.33
CA ILE A 95 2.59 8.24 -0.50
C ILE A 95 3.03 8.11 -1.95
N LEU A 96 2.40 7.21 -2.69
CA LEU A 96 2.57 7.09 -4.14
C LEU A 96 1.64 8.13 -4.80
N THR A 97 2.26 9.15 -5.38
CA THR A 97 1.60 10.27 -6.08
C THR A 97 2.43 10.72 -7.28
N GLY A 98 1.81 11.48 -8.17
CA GLY A 98 2.47 12.06 -9.34
C GLY A 98 3.17 10.99 -10.18
N ARG A 99 4.46 11.22 -10.48
CA ARG A 99 5.28 10.34 -11.32
C ARG A 99 5.35 8.91 -10.77
N HIS A 100 5.63 8.73 -9.48
CA HIS A 100 5.74 7.41 -8.85
C HIS A 100 4.46 6.58 -8.94
N LEU A 101 3.29 7.23 -8.79
CA LEU A 101 2.01 6.56 -8.94
C LEU A 101 1.77 6.16 -10.41
N ARG A 102 2.10 7.04 -11.35
CA ARG A 102 1.99 6.73 -12.78
C ARG A 102 2.90 5.57 -13.17
N GLU A 103 4.16 5.60 -12.77
CA GLU A 103 5.14 4.52 -13.00
C GLU A 103 4.66 3.19 -12.41
N PHE A 104 4.06 3.21 -11.21
CA PHE A 104 3.47 2.02 -10.62
C PHE A 104 2.30 1.49 -11.47
N LEU A 105 1.38 2.35 -11.89
CA LEU A 105 0.21 1.91 -12.67
C LEU A 105 0.59 1.45 -14.08
N ASP A 106 1.62 2.05 -14.68
CA ASP A 106 2.14 1.69 -16.00
C ASP A 106 2.84 0.32 -16.01
N ALA A 107 3.48 -0.05 -14.89
CA ALA A 107 4.10 -1.36 -14.70
C ALA A 107 3.07 -2.51 -14.58
N ALA A 108 1.77 -2.21 -14.51
CA ALA A 108 0.75 -3.24 -14.52
C ALA A 108 0.85 -4.03 -15.84
N PRO A 109 0.87 -5.38 -15.78
CA PRO A 109 0.84 -6.17 -17.00
C PRO A 109 -0.41 -5.77 -17.77
N HIS A 110 -0.20 -5.28 -19.00
CA HIS A 110 -1.30 -4.95 -19.87
C HIS A 110 -2.04 -6.27 -20.05
N ARG A 111 -3.31 -6.34 -19.65
CA ARG A 111 -4.15 -7.45 -20.08
C ARG A 111 -4.11 -7.38 -21.61
N THR A 112 -3.36 -8.28 -22.22
CA THR A 112 -3.57 -8.59 -23.62
C THR A 112 -5.00 -9.09 -23.67
N SER A 113 -5.93 -8.19 -24.01
CA SER A 113 -7.23 -8.62 -24.52
C SER A 113 -6.86 -9.54 -25.67
N VAL A 114 -7.06 -10.84 -25.46
CA VAL A 114 -7.07 -11.79 -26.56
C VAL A 114 -8.16 -11.25 -27.50
N PRO A 115 -7.84 -10.84 -28.75
CA PRO A 115 -8.90 -10.62 -29.71
C PRO A 115 -9.55 -11.98 -29.91
N ASP A 116 -10.79 -12.09 -29.45
CA ASP A 116 -11.72 -13.14 -29.84
C ASP A 116 -11.82 -13.04 -31.36
N ASN A 117 -11.10 -13.92 -32.05
CA ASN A 117 -11.15 -14.05 -33.49
C ASN A 117 -12.20 -15.12 -33.78
N ASP A 118 -13.36 -14.63 -34.20
CA ASP A 118 -14.43 -15.37 -34.89
C ASP A 118 -13.88 -16.17 -36.10
#